data_AF-A0A258JTS1-F1
#
_entry.id   AF-A0A258JTS1-F1
#
_cell.length_a   1.000
_cell.length_b   1.000
_cell.length_c   1.000
_cell.angle_alpha   90.00
_cell.angle_beta   90.00
_cell.angle_gamma   90.00
#
_symmetry.space_group_name_H-M   'P 1'
#
loop_
_entity.id
_entity.type
_entity.pdbx_description
1 polymer ?
#
loop_
_entity_poly.entity_id
_entity_poly.type
_entity_poly.pdbx_seq_one_letter_code
_entity_poly.pdbx_strand_id
1 'polypeptide(L)'
;MELAIKKWGNSAAVRLPSILLESLNLKLDEALPLINEIRERAAHSTGRLPYVNNFKINTYVDGTNCNWTQEFARKALRWERRLELAMEGSRFFDLVRWGVTDEVMNAFYAEEKTKRSYYQDAFFDANKEEYCPIPLKQINFSQGLYKQNLDY
;
A
#
# COMPACT_ATOMS: atom_id res chain seq x y z
N MET A 1 13.36 28.85 -32.48
CA MET A 1 13.77 27.52 -31.97
C MET A 1 13.68 27.59 -30.46
N GLU A 2 12.50 27.28 -29.91
CA GLU A 2 12.22 27.34 -28.48
C GLU A 2 12.08 25.90 -27.99
N LEU A 3 13.08 25.43 -27.23
CA LEU A 3 13.08 24.09 -26.66
C LEU A 3 12.08 24.07 -25.49
N ALA A 4 10.91 23.48 -25.73
CA ALA A 4 9.96 23.17 -24.68
C ALA A 4 10.55 22.11 -23.75
N ILE A 5 11.13 22.55 -22.63
CA ILE A 5 11.50 21.68 -21.52
C ILE A 5 10.20 21.14 -20.92
N LYS A 6 9.88 19.89 -21.26
CA LYS A 6 8.79 19.12 -20.67
C LYS A 6 9.07 18.98 -19.17
N LYS A 7 8.45 19.84 -18.35
CA LYS A 7 8.46 19.69 -16.88
C LYS A 7 7.74 18.38 -16.54
N TRP A 8 8.52 17.33 -16.27
CA TRP A 8 7.99 16.12 -15.64
C TRP A 8 7.53 16.50 -14.24
N GLY A 9 6.33 16.05 -13.84
CA GLY A 9 5.79 16.35 -12.51
C GLY A 9 6.74 15.85 -11.42
N ASN A 10 6.87 16.60 -10.33
CA ASN A 10 7.72 16.21 -9.21
C ASN A 10 7.19 14.92 -8.57
N SER A 11 8.06 13.92 -8.39
CA SER A 11 7.74 12.74 -7.59
C SER A 11 7.72 13.13 -6.11
N ALA A 12 6.56 12.99 -5.46
CA ALA A 12 6.43 13.25 -4.03
C ALA A 12 6.85 12.01 -3.23
N ALA A 13 7.88 12.13 -2.38
CA ALA A 13 8.31 11.05 -1.50
C ALA A 13 7.41 10.87 -0.26
N VAL A 14 6.77 11.96 0.20
CA VAL A 14 5.83 11.97 1.34
C VAL A 14 4.67 12.89 0.98
N ARG A 15 3.42 12.45 1.23
CA ARG A 15 2.21 13.26 1.00
C ARG A 15 1.38 13.33 2.28
N LEU A 16 0.63 14.42 2.47
CA LEU A 16 -0.26 14.58 3.64
C LEU A 16 -1.17 13.36 3.90
N PRO A 17 -1.77 12.71 2.88
CA PRO A 17 -2.57 11.50 3.11
C PRO A 17 -1.78 10.34 3.71
N SER A 18 -0.50 10.17 3.37
CA SER A 18 0.33 9.11 3.96
C SER A 18 0.65 9.39 5.43
N ILE A 19 0.80 10.67 5.82
CA ILE A 19 1.00 11.09 7.22
C ILE A 19 -0.27 10.84 8.03
N LEU A 20 -1.42 11.26 7.51
CA LEU A 20 -2.71 11.04 8.17
C LEU A 20 -2.99 9.54 8.36
N LEU A 21 -2.74 8.72 7.34
CA LEU A 21 -2.86 7.26 7.40
C LEU A 21 -1.89 6.58 8.36
N GLU A 22 -0.76 7.23 8.70
CA GLU A 22 0.16 6.73 9.71
C GLU A 22 -0.27 7.12 11.13
N SER A 23 -0.75 8.36 11.33
CA SER A 23 -1.28 8.80 12.64
C SER A 23 -2.49 7.99 13.10
N LEU A 24 -3.27 7.47 12.15
CA LEU A 24 -4.41 6.58 12.36
C LEU A 24 -4.04 5.27 13.09
N ASN A 25 -2.76 4.86 13.04
CA ASN A 25 -2.31 3.62 13.67
C ASN A 25 -2.12 3.75 15.21
N LEU A 26 -2.29 4.95 15.77
CA LEU A 26 -1.96 5.27 17.17
C LEU A 26 -3.18 5.41 18.09
N LYS A 27 -4.36 5.80 17.58
CA LYS A 27 -5.59 5.99 18.39
C LYS A 27 -6.87 5.70 17.61
N LEU A 28 -7.75 4.86 18.17
CA LEU A 28 -8.99 4.40 17.51
C LEU A 28 -10.04 5.51 17.34
N ASP A 29 -10.20 6.37 18.35
CA ASP A 29 -11.27 7.38 18.39
C ASP A 29 -10.97 8.55 17.44
N GLU A 30 -9.69 8.88 17.28
CA GLU A 30 -9.22 9.84 16.29
C GLU A 30 -9.25 9.24 14.87
N ALA A 31 -9.41 7.92 14.74
CA ALA A 31 -9.25 7.25 13.47
C ALA A 31 -10.42 7.40 12.50
N LEU A 32 -11.64 7.37 13.03
CA LEU A 32 -12.86 7.50 12.25
C LEU A 32 -12.96 8.85 11.50
N PRO A 33 -12.81 10.02 12.17
CA PRO A 33 -12.91 11.31 11.48
C PRO A 33 -11.84 11.49 10.42
N LEU A 34 -10.59 11.12 10.72
CA LEU A 34 -9.46 11.26 9.80
C LEU A 34 -9.58 10.39 8.53
N ILE A 35 -10.08 9.15 8.64
CA ILE A 35 -10.37 8.33 7.46
C ILE A 35 -11.50 8.96 6.63
N ASN A 36 -12.53 9.50 7.30
CA ASN A 36 -13.64 10.15 6.61
C ASN A 36 -13.20 11.42 5.88
N GLU A 37 -12.27 12.22 6.41
CA GLU A 37 -11.69 13.36 5.70
C GLU A 37 -11.04 12.95 4.37
N ILE A 38 -10.30 11.84 4.35
CA ILE A 38 -9.67 11.32 3.12
C ILE A 38 -10.75 10.88 2.14
N ARG A 39 -11.78 10.15 2.61
CA ARG A 39 -12.88 9.65 1.78
C ARG A 39 -13.72 10.79 1.21
N GLU A 40 -14.01 11.83 1.99
CA GLU A 40 -14.70 13.03 1.53
C GLU A 40 -13.88 13.75 0.46
N ARG A 41 -12.59 13.98 0.71
CA ARG A 41 -11.71 14.60 -0.29
C ARG A 41 -11.68 13.77 -1.58
N ALA A 42 -11.60 12.45 -1.49
CA ALA A 42 -11.63 11.55 -2.65
C ALA A 42 -12.97 11.65 -3.39
N ALA A 43 -14.11 11.68 -2.68
CA ALA A 43 -15.44 11.82 -3.26
C ALA A 43 -15.64 13.16 -3.99
N HIS A 44 -14.99 14.23 -3.53
CA HIS A 44 -15.05 15.55 -4.16
C HIS A 44 -14.01 15.78 -5.27
N SER A 45 -13.06 14.85 -5.47
CA SER A 45 -11.98 14.97 -6.45
C SER A 45 -12.41 14.63 -7.88
N THR A 46 -13.54 15.18 -8.34
CA THR A 46 -14.19 14.80 -9.61
C THR A 46 -13.99 15.80 -10.75
N GLY A 47 -13.31 16.93 -10.51
CA GLY A 47 -13.22 18.04 -11.49
C GLY A 47 -12.59 17.69 -12.85
N ARG A 48 -11.90 16.55 -12.97
CA ARG A 48 -11.34 16.03 -14.23
C ARG A 48 -12.00 14.76 -14.74
N LEU A 49 -13.14 14.37 -14.15
CA LEU A 49 -13.85 13.13 -14.45
C LEU A 49 -15.31 13.39 -14.90
N PRO A 50 -15.54 14.23 -15.93
CA PRO A 50 -16.89 14.64 -16.34
C PRO A 50 -17.74 13.49 -16.91
N TYR A 51 -17.12 12.35 -17.23
CA TYR A 51 -17.75 11.17 -17.81
C TYR A 51 -18.04 10.07 -16.77
N VAL A 52 -17.64 10.27 -15.51
CA VAL A 52 -17.85 9.30 -14.43
C VAL A 52 -18.99 9.80 -13.56
N ASN A 53 -20.10 9.06 -13.53
CA ASN A 53 -21.32 9.47 -12.82
C ASN A 53 -21.63 8.58 -11.59
N ASN A 54 -20.81 7.58 -11.32
CA ASN A 54 -21.09 6.52 -10.34
C ASN A 54 -20.01 6.40 -9.25
N PHE A 55 -19.59 7.53 -8.68
CA PHE A 55 -18.70 7.52 -7.51
C PHE A 55 -19.42 6.93 -6.30
N LYS A 56 -18.99 5.75 -5.84
CA LYS A 56 -19.51 5.09 -4.64
C LYS A 56 -18.51 5.20 -3.49
N ILE A 57 -18.26 6.43 -3.05
CA ILE A 57 -17.35 6.73 -1.94
C ILE A 57 -18.19 7.32 -0.80
N ASN A 58 -18.57 6.48 0.17
CA ASN A 58 -19.37 6.90 1.33
C ASN A 58 -18.49 6.92 2.59
N THR A 59 -18.71 7.86 3.49
CA THR A 59 -18.04 7.88 4.80
C THR A 59 -18.40 6.65 5.65
N TYR A 60 -17.52 6.26 6.55
CA TYR A 60 -17.79 5.25 7.57
C TYR A 60 -18.61 5.89 8.70
N VAL A 61 -19.71 5.25 9.07
CA VAL A 61 -20.61 5.66 10.15
C VAL A 61 -20.85 4.45 11.04
N ASP A 62 -20.34 4.50 12.25
CA ASP A 62 -20.47 3.43 13.24
C ASP A 62 -21.95 3.15 13.56
N GLY A 63 -22.30 1.88 13.70
CA GLY A 63 -23.66 1.40 13.93
C GLY A 63 -24.61 1.55 12.73
N THR A 64 -24.19 2.17 11.63
CA THR A 64 -25.04 2.39 10.44
C THR A 64 -24.59 1.56 9.26
N ASN A 65 -23.36 1.76 8.78
CA ASN A 65 -22.82 1.05 7.62
C ASN A 65 -21.58 0.20 7.95
N CYS A 66 -21.07 0.32 9.17
CA CYS A 66 -20.00 -0.49 9.71
C CYS A 66 -20.12 -0.59 11.24
N ASN A 67 -19.39 -1.54 11.82
CA ASN A 67 -19.20 -1.63 13.26
C ASN A 67 -17.74 -1.24 13.55
N TRP A 68 -17.52 -0.11 14.22
CA TRP A 68 -16.20 0.50 14.40
C TRP A 68 -15.41 -0.16 15.53
N THR A 69 -14.96 -1.39 15.28
CA THR A 69 -14.03 -2.09 16.16
C THR A 69 -12.58 -1.83 15.76
N GLN A 70 -11.63 -2.13 16.64
CA GLN A 70 -10.20 -2.04 16.31
C GLN A 70 -9.81 -2.87 15.08
N GLU A 71 -10.41 -4.05 14.93
CA GLU A 71 -10.19 -4.91 13.77
C GLU A 71 -10.75 -4.28 12.49
N PHE A 72 -11.95 -3.70 12.57
CA PHE A 72 -12.55 -3.01 11.43
C PHE A 72 -11.74 -1.77 11.05
N ALA A 73 -11.38 -0.93 12.02
CA ALA A 73 -10.57 0.27 11.79
C ALA A 73 -9.23 -0.08 11.12
N ARG A 74 -8.56 -1.17 11.54
CA ARG A 74 -7.33 -1.65 10.90
C ARG A 74 -7.57 -2.11 9.46
N LYS A 75 -8.66 -2.84 9.21
CA LYS A 75 -9.03 -3.27 7.84
C LYS A 75 -9.36 -2.07 6.95
N ALA A 76 -10.14 -1.11 7.44
CA ALA A 76 -10.48 0.13 6.75
C ALA A 76 -9.22 0.92 6.40
N LEU A 77 -8.31 1.12 7.36
CA LEU A 77 -7.03 1.81 7.12
C LEU A 77 -6.21 1.13 6.01
N ARG A 78 -6.03 -0.19 6.08
CA ARG A 78 -5.29 -0.96 5.06
C ARG A 78 -5.94 -0.85 3.68
N TRP A 79 -7.26 -0.78 3.64
CA TRP A 79 -8.04 -0.61 2.42
C TRP A 79 -7.86 0.79 1.81
N GLU A 80 -8.02 1.84 2.61
CA GLU A 80 -7.82 3.22 2.16
C GLU A 80 -6.39 3.47 1.68
N ARG A 81 -5.37 2.96 2.39
CA ARG A 81 -3.97 3.06 1.94
C ARG A 81 -3.75 2.43 0.57
N ARG A 82 -4.40 1.28 0.30
CA ARG A 82 -4.29 0.59 -0.99
C ARG A 82 -4.87 1.44 -2.12
N LEU A 83 -5.98 2.14 -1.88
CA LEU A 83 -6.64 2.98 -2.89
C LEU A 83 -5.92 4.31 -3.09
N GLU A 84 -5.58 5.00 -1.99
CA GLU A 84 -5.03 6.36 -2.01
C GLU A 84 -3.57 6.41 -2.49
N LEU A 85 -2.79 5.36 -2.21
CA LEU A 85 -1.36 5.27 -2.55
C LEU A 85 -1.10 4.21 -3.64
N ALA A 86 -2.14 3.85 -4.41
CA ALA A 86 -2.01 2.88 -5.49
C ALA A 86 -0.93 3.34 -6.49
N MET A 87 -0.07 2.41 -6.90
CA MET A 87 1.03 2.67 -7.84
C MET A 87 2.12 3.64 -7.38
N GLU A 88 2.20 3.94 -6.08
CA GLU A 88 3.23 4.82 -5.50
C GLU A 88 4.36 4.07 -4.77
N GLY A 89 4.44 2.75 -4.93
CA GLY A 89 5.56 1.92 -4.44
C GLY A 89 5.52 1.57 -2.95
N SER A 90 4.54 2.04 -2.19
CA SER A 90 4.44 1.77 -0.74
C SER A 90 3.83 0.40 -0.38
N ARG A 91 3.05 -0.20 -1.29
CA ARG A 91 2.19 -1.37 -0.98
C ARG A 91 2.97 -2.56 -0.43
N PHE A 92 4.08 -2.93 -1.06
CA PHE A 92 4.85 -4.10 -0.65
C PHE A 92 5.42 -3.91 0.76
N PHE A 93 6.02 -2.74 1.04
CA PHE A 93 6.57 -2.41 2.34
C PHE A 93 5.49 -2.38 3.44
N ASP A 94 4.29 -1.90 3.12
CA ASP A 94 3.15 -1.93 4.03
C ASP A 94 2.75 -3.36 4.40
N LEU A 95 2.73 -4.28 3.42
CA LEU A 95 2.41 -5.68 3.68
C LEU A 95 3.45 -6.35 4.59
N VAL A 96 4.74 -6.11 4.32
CA VAL A 96 5.86 -6.64 5.13
C VAL A 96 5.78 -6.11 6.55
N ARG A 97 5.58 -4.80 6.72
CA ARG A 97 5.41 -4.16 8.02
C ARG A 97 4.24 -4.74 8.83
N TRP A 98 3.17 -5.15 8.15
CA TRP A 98 1.99 -5.74 8.78
C TRP A 98 2.08 -7.25 9.00
N GLY A 99 3.11 -7.91 8.47
CA GLY A 99 3.30 -9.36 8.58
C GLY A 99 2.21 -10.17 7.87
N VAL A 100 1.68 -9.68 6.74
CA VAL A 100 0.61 -10.35 5.97
C VAL A 100 0.96 -10.49 4.48
N THR A 101 2.26 -10.39 4.14
CA THR A 101 2.72 -10.41 2.75
C THR A 101 2.46 -11.75 2.09
N ASP A 102 2.75 -12.84 2.78
CA ASP A 102 2.56 -14.20 2.30
C ASP A 102 1.09 -14.48 1.94
N GLU A 103 0.16 -14.16 2.85
CA GLU A 103 -1.29 -14.33 2.65
C GLU A 103 -1.76 -13.54 1.42
N VAL A 104 -1.38 -12.26 1.35
CA VAL A 104 -1.86 -11.34 0.30
C VAL A 104 -1.24 -11.66 -1.06
N MET A 105 0.06 -11.94 -1.13
CA MET A 105 0.76 -12.22 -2.38
C MET A 105 0.36 -13.58 -2.95
N ASN A 106 0.25 -14.61 -2.12
CA ASN A 106 -0.18 -15.93 -2.58
C ASN A 106 -1.65 -15.95 -3.01
N ALA A 107 -2.53 -15.20 -2.32
CA ALA A 107 -3.91 -15.00 -2.79
C ALA A 107 -3.95 -14.28 -4.14
N PHE A 108 -3.12 -13.25 -4.34
CA PHE A 108 -3.00 -12.54 -5.61
C PHE A 108 -2.49 -13.45 -6.73
N TYR A 109 -1.43 -14.23 -6.52
CA TYR A 109 -0.90 -15.16 -7.52
C TYR A 109 -1.92 -16.24 -7.88
N ALA A 110 -2.66 -16.77 -6.91
CA ALA A 110 -3.70 -17.76 -7.15
C ALA A 110 -4.82 -17.23 -8.08
N GLU A 111 -5.20 -15.95 -7.92
CA GLU A 111 -6.18 -15.30 -8.79
C GLU A 111 -5.59 -14.99 -10.18
N GLU A 112 -4.39 -14.40 -10.21
CA GLU A 112 -3.84 -13.79 -11.42
C GLU A 112 -3.17 -14.80 -12.36
N LYS A 113 -2.75 -15.97 -11.87
CA LYS A 113 -2.20 -17.04 -12.73
C LYS A 113 -3.18 -17.53 -13.80
N THR A 114 -4.48 -17.41 -13.53
CA THR A 114 -5.54 -17.74 -14.51
C THR A 114 -5.60 -16.72 -15.66
N LYS A 115 -5.09 -15.50 -15.44
CA LYS A 115 -5.14 -14.38 -16.38
C LYS A 115 -3.79 -14.14 -17.07
N ARG A 116 -2.67 -14.46 -16.40
CA ARG A 116 -1.30 -14.20 -16.86
C ARG A 116 -0.43 -15.44 -16.70
N SER A 117 0.16 -15.89 -17.79
CA SER A 117 0.99 -17.10 -17.83
C SER A 117 2.28 -17.00 -17.00
N TYR A 118 2.83 -15.80 -16.82
CA TYR A 118 4.06 -15.62 -16.01
C TYR A 118 3.84 -15.74 -14.50
N TYR A 119 2.59 -15.87 -14.03
CA TYR A 119 2.29 -16.20 -12.63
C TYR A 119 1.99 -17.69 -12.41
N GLN A 120 2.12 -18.56 -13.42
CA GLN A 120 1.76 -19.97 -13.30
C GLN A 120 2.46 -20.68 -12.14
N ASP A 121 3.75 -20.42 -11.99
CA ASP A 121 4.59 -20.99 -10.92
C ASP A 121 4.92 -19.97 -9.82
N ALA A 122 4.21 -18.83 -9.78
CA ALA A 122 4.47 -17.78 -8.79
C ALA A 122 4.00 -18.23 -7.40
N PHE A 123 4.91 -18.11 -6.44
CA PHE A 123 4.69 -18.41 -5.03
C PHE A 123 5.58 -17.50 -4.19
N PHE A 124 5.03 -16.96 -3.10
CA PHE A 124 5.76 -16.13 -2.15
C PHE A 124 6.23 -16.99 -0.98
N ASP A 125 7.54 -17.06 -0.76
CA ASP A 125 8.17 -17.82 0.33
C ASP A 125 8.29 -16.97 1.60
N ALA A 126 7.52 -17.33 2.62
CA ALA A 126 7.44 -16.61 3.87
C ALA A 126 8.73 -16.75 4.70
N ASN A 127 9.15 -15.67 5.35
CA ASN A 127 10.41 -15.52 6.10
C ASN A 127 11.68 -15.48 5.22
N LYS A 128 11.51 -15.35 3.91
CA LYS A 128 12.59 -15.22 2.94
C LYS A 128 12.39 -14.01 2.04
N GLU A 129 11.28 -13.96 1.31
CA GLU A 129 11.08 -12.97 0.24
C GLU A 129 10.61 -11.59 0.73
N GLU A 130 10.47 -11.37 2.04
CA GLU A 130 10.11 -10.07 2.62
C GLU A 130 11.19 -9.01 2.42
N TYR A 131 12.46 -9.43 2.32
CA TYR A 131 13.61 -8.55 2.18
C TYR A 131 14.53 -9.02 1.07
N CYS A 132 15.06 -8.09 0.28
CA CYS A 132 16.07 -8.43 -0.70
C CYS A 132 17.31 -9.01 -0.01
N PRO A 133 17.95 -10.04 -0.60
CA PRO A 133 19.17 -10.62 -0.05
C PRO A 133 20.29 -9.59 -0.02
N ILE A 134 21.14 -9.68 1.00
CA ILE A 134 22.35 -8.87 1.05
C ILE A 134 23.25 -9.28 -0.12
N PRO A 135 23.74 -8.34 -0.95
CA PRO A 135 24.55 -8.68 -2.10
C PRO A 135 25.80 -9.48 -1.72
N LEU A 136 26.00 -10.64 -2.32
CA LEU A 136 27.10 -11.57 -1.99
C LEU A 136 28.49 -10.91 -2.03
N LYS A 137 28.71 -9.98 -2.98
CA LYS A 137 29.96 -9.21 -3.06
C LYS A 137 30.25 -8.43 -1.79
N GLN A 138 29.22 -7.84 -1.17
CA GLN A 138 29.37 -7.06 0.07
C GLN A 138 29.74 -7.96 1.25
N ILE A 139 29.14 -9.15 1.35
CA ILE A 139 29.51 -10.15 2.36
C ILE A 139 30.97 -10.55 2.21
N ASN A 140 31.41 -10.88 0.99
CA ASN A 140 32.79 -11.28 0.71
C ASN A 140 33.79 -10.17 1.04
N PHE A 141 33.50 -8.92 0.69
CA PHE A 141 34.37 -7.77 1.00
C PHE A 141 34.44 -7.45 2.49
N SER A 142 33.35 -7.72 3.23
CA SER A 142 33.31 -7.53 4.67
C SER A 142 34.12 -8.58 5.45
N GLN A 143 34.68 -9.60 4.77
CA GLN A 143 35.40 -10.73 5.37
C GLN A 143 34.59 -11.44 6.48
N GLY A 144 33.28 -11.55 6.28
CA GLY A 144 32.38 -12.23 7.22
C GLY A 144 31.80 -11.34 8.33
N LEU A 145 32.03 -10.02 8.30
CA LEU A 145 31.38 -9.08 9.22
C LEU A 145 29.88 -8.92 8.91
N TYR A 146 29.50 -8.91 7.63
CA TYR A 146 28.10 -8.91 7.22
C TYR A 146 27.54 -10.32 7.28
N LYS A 147 26.40 -10.47 7.95
CA LYS A 147 25.64 -11.71 8.02
C LYS A 147 24.43 -11.60 7.10
N GLN A 148 24.16 -12.66 6.34
CA GLN A 148 23.02 -12.74 5.46
C GLN A 148 21.70 -12.69 6.24
N ASN A 149 20.61 -12.31 5.55
CA ASN A 149 19.25 -12.48 6.02
C ASN A 149 18.96 -13.97 6.32
N LEU A 150 17.92 -14.22 7.11
CA LEU A 150 17.47 -15.58 7.42
C LEU A 150 17.13 -16.34 6.12
N ASP A 151 17.49 -17.63 6.05
CA ASP A 151 17.16 -18.55 4.96
C ASP A 151 17.67 -18.20 3.55
N TYR A 152 18.81 -17.49 3.49
CA TYR A 152 19.58 -17.16 2.27
C TYR A 152 21.03 -17.65 2.28
#